data_AF-A0A285M623-F1
#
_entry.id   AF-A0A285M623-F1
#
_cell.length_a   1.000
_cell.length_b   1.000
_cell.length_c   1.000
_cell.angle_alpha   90.00
_cell.angle_beta   90.00
_cell.angle_gamma   90.00
#
_symmetry.space_group_name_H-M   'P 1'
#
loop_
_entity.id
_entity.type
_entity.pdbx_description
1 polymer ?
#
loop_
_entity_poly.entity_id
_entity_poly.type
_entity_poly.pdbx_seq_one_letter_code
_entity_poly.pdbx_strand_id
1 'polypeptide(L)'
;MTDFTPFQSYAGGLMIGLAAVLLMASWGRIAGMTGILTGILPPFGREMAWKASFLAGSILTPFLYHITIGDVPYTLPISMTALIIGGIITGIGVTYGSGCASGHGICGLARFSRRSAVAVVMFMSFAVLTVFLTRHIF
;
A
#
# COMPACT_ATOMS: atom_id res chain seq x y z
N MET A 1 -10.27 7.52 21.81
CA MET A 1 -9.20 6.51 22.01
C MET A 1 -9.34 5.50 20.88
N THR A 2 -8.25 5.09 20.24
CA THR A 2 -8.29 3.96 19.30
C THR A 2 -8.33 2.66 20.11
N ASP A 3 -9.28 1.78 19.83
CA ASP A 3 -9.38 0.51 20.54
C ASP A 3 -8.15 -0.35 20.26
N PHE A 4 -7.57 -0.93 21.33
CA PHE A 4 -6.43 -1.81 21.20
C PHE A 4 -6.90 -3.19 20.73
N THR A 5 -6.66 -3.51 19.45
CA THR A 5 -7.14 -4.74 18.79
C THR A 5 -5.97 -5.65 18.35
N PRO A 6 -5.18 -6.20 19.29
CA PRO A 6 -3.93 -6.88 18.97
C PRO A 6 -4.14 -8.15 18.12
N PHE A 7 -5.16 -8.96 18.43
CA PHE A 7 -5.43 -10.19 17.70
C PHE A 7 -5.90 -9.93 16.27
N GLN A 8 -6.76 -8.93 16.06
CA GLN A 8 -7.23 -8.54 14.73
C GLN A 8 -6.08 -7.97 13.89
N SER A 9 -5.25 -7.11 14.50
CA SER A 9 -4.07 -6.53 13.84
C SER A 9 -3.04 -7.61 13.45
N TYR A 10 -2.81 -8.58 14.32
CA TYR A 10 -1.93 -9.72 14.05
C TYR A 10 -2.47 -10.61 12.92
N ALA A 11 -3.77 -10.96 12.95
CA ALA A 11 -4.41 -11.74 11.89
C ALA A 11 -4.34 -11.03 10.53
N GLY A 12 -4.61 -9.71 10.50
CA GLY A 12 -4.47 -8.91 9.28
C GLY A 12 -3.03 -8.89 8.76
N GLY A 13 -2.05 -8.71 9.65
CA GLY A 13 -0.63 -8.78 9.31
C GLY A 13 -0.21 -10.14 8.72
N LEU A 14 -0.67 -11.24 9.31
CA LEU A 14 -0.46 -12.59 8.78
C LEU A 14 -1.06 -12.76 7.39
N MET A 15 -2.27 -12.27 7.15
CA MET A 15 -2.91 -12.36 5.83
C MET A 15 -2.14 -11.58 4.76
N ILE A 16 -1.69 -10.36 5.07
CA ILE A 16 -0.87 -9.54 4.16
C ILE A 16 0.46 -10.25 3.86
N GLY A 17 1.13 -10.77 4.90
CA GLY A 17 2.39 -11.50 4.76
C GLY A 17 2.23 -12.77 3.92
N LEU A 18 1.18 -13.55 4.18
CA LEU A 18 0.86 -14.76 3.45
C LEU A 18 0.57 -14.45 1.97
N ALA A 19 -0.20 -13.39 1.67
CA ALA A 19 -0.43 -12.95 0.30
C ALA A 19 0.87 -12.56 -0.42
N ALA A 20 1.79 -11.86 0.25
CA ALA A 20 3.09 -11.48 -0.30
C ALA A 20 3.98 -12.70 -0.59
N VAL A 21 4.00 -13.68 0.31
CA VAL A 21 4.75 -14.93 0.14
C VAL A 21 4.14 -15.78 -0.98
N LEU A 22 2.81 -15.90 -1.06
CA LEU A 22 2.15 -16.62 -2.13
C LEU A 22 2.48 -16.02 -3.50
N LEU A 23 2.42 -14.69 -3.64
CA LEU A 23 2.80 -14.01 -4.89
C LEU A 23 4.26 -14.31 -5.27
N MET A 24 5.15 -14.32 -4.28
CA MET A 24 6.56 -14.62 -4.49
C MET A 24 6.78 -16.10 -4.86
N ALA A 25 6.04 -17.02 -4.26
CA ALA A 25 6.13 -18.45 -4.52
C ALA A 25 5.56 -18.84 -5.89
N SER A 26 4.45 -18.24 -6.33
CA SER A 26 3.78 -18.62 -7.58
C SER A 26 4.29 -17.85 -8.81
N TRP A 27 4.60 -16.56 -8.70
CA TRP A 27 5.10 -15.75 -9.83
C TRP A 27 6.58 -15.37 -9.73
N GLY A 28 7.26 -15.64 -8.61
CA GLY A 28 8.65 -15.21 -8.41
C GLY A 28 8.81 -13.69 -8.33
N ARG A 29 7.72 -12.97 -8.01
CA ARG A 29 7.66 -11.50 -8.01
C ARG A 29 7.42 -10.95 -6.61
N ILE A 30 7.84 -9.70 -6.42
CA ILE A 30 7.69 -8.97 -5.16
C ILE A 30 6.36 -8.22 -5.17
N ALA A 31 5.60 -8.28 -4.08
CA ALA A 31 4.39 -7.49 -3.91
C ALA A 31 4.75 -5.99 -3.76
N GLY A 32 4.56 -5.22 -4.84
CA GLY A 32 4.81 -3.79 -4.87
C GLY A 32 3.76 -3.07 -5.72
N MET A 33 2.89 -2.31 -5.07
CA MET A 33 1.71 -1.71 -5.72
C MET A 33 2.08 -0.79 -6.88
N THR A 34 3.10 0.06 -6.72
CA THR A 34 3.58 0.96 -7.78
C THR A 34 3.99 0.20 -9.04
N GLY A 35 4.76 -0.88 -8.92
CA GLY A 35 5.23 -1.67 -10.07
C GLY A 35 4.15 -2.55 -10.71
N ILE A 36 3.13 -2.90 -9.93
CA ILE A 36 1.93 -3.60 -10.44
C ILE A 36 1.08 -2.61 -11.24
N LEU A 37 0.81 -1.43 -10.67
CA LEU A 37 0.03 -0.37 -11.29
C LEU A 37 0.68 0.17 -12.57
N THR A 38 1.99 0.44 -12.57
CA THR A 38 2.67 0.90 -13.78
C THR A 38 2.78 -0.19 -14.85
N GLY A 39 2.78 -1.46 -14.45
CA GLY A 39 2.85 -2.59 -15.39
C GLY A 39 1.57 -2.88 -16.16
N ILE A 40 0.46 -2.22 -15.82
CA ILE A 40 -0.80 -2.25 -16.58
C ILE A 40 -1.02 -0.98 -17.41
N LEU A 41 -0.07 -0.04 -17.40
CA LEU A 41 -0.09 1.15 -18.25
C LEU A 41 0.66 0.88 -19.57
N PRO A 42 0.30 1.57 -20.66
CA PRO A 42 1.05 1.49 -21.91
C PRO A 42 2.52 1.94 -21.74
N PRO A 43 3.48 1.31 -22.43
CA PRO A 43 3.32 0.13 -23.28
C PRO A 43 3.09 -1.15 -22.46
N PHE A 44 2.04 -1.90 -22.80
CA PHE A 44 1.66 -3.10 -22.04
C PHE A 44 2.74 -4.17 -22.13
N GLY A 45 3.18 -4.68 -20.98
CA GLY A 45 4.17 -5.74 -20.89
C GLY A 45 3.55 -7.14 -20.91
N ARG A 46 4.39 -8.16 -21.17
CA ARG A 46 3.99 -9.59 -21.14
C ARG A 46 3.44 -10.05 -19.78
N GLU A 47 3.69 -9.28 -18.73
CA GLU A 47 3.25 -9.53 -17.36
C GLU A 47 1.90 -8.90 -17.00
N MET A 48 1.23 -8.24 -17.94
CA MET A 48 -0.01 -7.50 -17.68
C MET A 48 -1.09 -8.39 -17.05
N ALA A 49 -1.21 -9.66 -17.46
CA ALA A 49 -2.28 -10.55 -17.01
C ALA A 49 -2.30 -10.74 -15.48
N TRP A 50 -1.16 -11.09 -14.86
CA TRP A 50 -1.11 -11.32 -13.41
C TRP A 50 -1.18 -10.00 -12.61
N LYS A 51 -0.64 -8.91 -13.17
CA LYS A 51 -0.72 -7.59 -12.54
C LYS A 51 -2.15 -7.07 -12.53
N ALA A 52 -2.87 -7.25 -13.64
CA ALA A 52 -4.27 -6.91 -13.76
C ALA A 52 -5.14 -7.77 -12.85
N SER A 53 -4.89 -9.09 -12.76
CA SER A 53 -5.64 -9.96 -11.84
C SER A 53 -5.39 -9.60 -10.37
N PHE A 54 -4.15 -9.28 -10.00
CA PHE A 54 -3.83 -8.81 -8.65
C PHE A 54 -4.56 -7.50 -8.33
N LEU A 55 -4.52 -6.54 -9.25
CA LEU A 55 -5.18 -5.25 -9.07
C LEU A 55 -6.70 -5.41 -8.99
N ALA A 56 -7.29 -6.21 -9.88
CA ALA A 56 -8.71 -6.54 -9.86
C ALA A 56 -9.10 -7.17 -8.52
N GLY A 57 -8.33 -8.15 -8.02
CA GLY A 57 -8.56 -8.74 -6.70
C GLY A 57 -8.50 -7.70 -5.57
N SER A 58 -7.53 -6.78 -5.61
CA SER A 58 -7.38 -5.74 -4.58
C SER A 58 -8.53 -4.73 -4.55
N ILE A 59 -9.19 -4.47 -5.69
CA ILE A 59 -10.35 -3.57 -5.80
C ILE A 59 -11.65 -4.33 -5.51
N LEU A 60 -11.77 -5.56 -6.02
CA LEU A 60 -12.97 -6.37 -5.90
C LEU A 60 -13.20 -6.86 -4.47
N THR A 61 -12.14 -7.19 -3.74
CA THR A 61 -12.25 -7.69 -2.35
C THR A 61 -12.97 -6.71 -1.40
N PRO A 62 -12.57 -5.42 -1.27
CA PRO A 62 -13.29 -4.49 -0.41
C PRO A 62 -14.71 -4.21 -0.91
N PHE A 63 -14.94 -4.24 -2.22
CA PHE A 63 -16.29 -4.11 -2.79
C PHE A 63 -17.20 -5.29 -2.40
N LEU A 64 -16.69 -6.53 -2.50
CA LEU A 64 -17.41 -7.73 -2.05
C LEU A 64 -17.67 -7.72 -0.55
N TYR A 65 -16.70 -7.26 0.24
CA TYR A 65 -16.85 -7.12 1.69
C TYR A 65 -18.03 -6.19 2.03
N HIS A 66 -18.09 -5.01 1.39
CA HIS A 66 -19.14 -4.04 1.61
C HIS A 66 -20.54 -4.60 1.33
N ILE A 67 -20.72 -5.39 0.26
CA ILE A 67 -22.05 -5.94 -0.09
C ILE A 67 -22.43 -7.18 0.72
N THR A 68 -21.48 -7.92 1.30
CA THR A 68 -21.73 -9.18 2.00
C THR A 68 -21.77 -9.06 3.52
N ILE A 69 -20.85 -8.28 4.09
CA ILE A 69 -20.67 -8.12 5.54
C ILE A 69 -21.21 -6.76 6.00
N GLY A 70 -21.11 -5.75 5.14
CA GLY A 70 -21.59 -4.40 5.39
C GLY A 70 -20.45 -3.38 5.47
N ASP A 71 -20.83 -2.16 5.84
CA ASP A 71 -19.93 -1.03 5.90
C ASP A 71 -18.94 -1.13 7.07
N VAL A 72 -17.68 -0.81 6.77
CA VAL A 72 -16.72 -0.46 7.83
C VAL A 72 -16.94 1.02 8.13
N PRO A 73 -17.34 1.39 9.36
CA PRO A 73 -17.56 2.79 9.70
C PRO A 73 -16.23 3.54 9.55
N TYR A 74 -16.10 4.30 8.47
CA TYR A 74 -14.94 5.14 8.20
C TYR A 74 -15.39 6.58 8.11
N THR A 75 -14.66 7.47 8.78
CA THR A 75 -14.76 8.90 8.57
C THR A 75 -13.45 9.35 7.92
N LEU A 76 -13.54 10.05 6.80
CA LEU A 76 -12.41 10.64 6.10
C LEU A 76 -12.40 12.15 6.41
N PRO A 77 -11.72 12.59 7.50
CA PRO A 77 -11.71 13.99 7.94
C PRO A 77 -10.73 14.83 7.10
N ILE A 78 -10.77 14.68 5.77
CA ILE A 78 -9.91 15.33 4.78
C ILE A 78 -10.75 15.63 3.53
N SER A 79 -10.57 16.81 2.93
CA SER A 79 -11.28 17.19 1.70
C SER A 79 -10.85 16.34 0.51
N MET A 80 -11.75 16.13 -0.45
CA MET A 80 -11.45 15.39 -1.68
C MET A 80 -10.29 16.01 -2.46
N THR A 81 -10.18 17.34 -2.45
CA THR A 81 -9.07 18.09 -3.04
C THR A 81 -7.73 17.73 -2.42
N ALA A 82 -7.65 17.69 -1.08
CA ALA A 82 -6.43 17.30 -0.38
C ALA A 82 -6.06 15.83 -0.64
N LEU A 83 -7.06 14.95 -0.77
CA LEU A 83 -6.85 13.54 -1.13
C LEU A 83 -6.25 13.39 -2.54
N ILE A 84 -6.79 14.09 -3.53
CA ILE A 84 -6.29 14.06 -4.92
C ILE A 84 -4.87 14.60 -4.99
N ILE A 85 -4.61 15.76 -4.39
CA ILE A 85 -3.28 16.39 -4.39
C ILE A 85 -2.27 15.48 -3.66
N GLY A 86 -2.63 14.96 -2.49
CA GLY A 86 -1.79 14.04 -1.73
C GLY A 86 -1.47 12.76 -2.51
N GLY A 87 -2.45 12.21 -3.23
CA GLY A 87 -2.27 11.05 -4.12
C GLY A 87 -1.27 11.32 -5.25
N ILE A 88 -1.37 12.48 -5.92
CA ILE A 88 -0.43 12.87 -6.99
C ILE A 88 0.98 13.03 -6.44
N ILE A 89 1.15 13.78 -5.34
CA ILE A 89 2.46 14.01 -4.71
C ILE A 89 3.07 12.67 -4.28
N THR A 90 2.28 11.81 -3.66
CA THR A 90 2.72 10.46 -3.24
C THR A 90 3.12 9.63 -4.46
N GLY A 91 2.34 9.67 -5.55
CA GLY A 91 2.63 8.98 -6.81
C GLY A 91 3.98 9.39 -7.41
N ILE A 92 4.28 10.69 -7.43
CA ILE A 92 5.57 11.23 -7.86
C ILE A 92 6.68 10.70 -6.92
N GLY A 93 6.48 10.78 -5.60
CA GLY A 93 7.44 10.35 -4.60
C GLY A 93 7.80 8.86 -4.71
N VAL A 94 6.81 7.96 -4.82
CA VAL A 94 7.07 6.51 -4.96
C VAL A 94 7.72 6.16 -6.29
N THR A 95 7.51 6.97 -7.33
CA THR A 95 8.18 6.79 -8.63
C THR A 95 9.67 7.10 -8.50
N TYR A 96 10.04 8.25 -7.92
CA TYR A 96 11.45 8.60 -7.68
C TYR A 96 12.12 7.71 -6.62
N GLY A 97 11.37 7.24 -5.62
CA GLY A 97 11.85 6.24 -4.65
C GLY A 97 12.10 4.84 -5.25
N SER A 98 11.67 4.62 -6.49
CA SER A 98 11.59 3.33 -7.18
C SER A 98 10.87 2.25 -6.36
N GLY A 99 9.81 2.65 -5.65
CA GLY A 99 9.00 1.75 -4.85
C GLY A 99 8.07 2.48 -3.89
N CYS A 100 7.04 1.79 -3.45
CA CYS A 100 6.09 2.24 -2.44
C CYS A 100 6.36 1.61 -1.08
N ALA A 101 5.61 2.08 -0.07
CA ALA A 101 5.65 1.53 1.28
C ALA A 101 5.33 0.02 1.34
N SER A 102 4.44 -0.51 0.49
CA SER A 102 4.17 -1.96 0.47
C SER A 102 5.38 -2.77 -0.04
N GLY A 103 6.02 -2.30 -1.12
CA GLY A 103 7.21 -2.96 -1.68
C GLY A 103 8.43 -2.88 -0.77
N HIS A 104 8.77 -1.69 -0.28
CA HIS A 104 9.91 -1.51 0.62
C HIS A 104 9.63 -1.99 2.05
N GLY A 105 8.45 -1.71 2.59
CA GLY A 105 8.07 -2.04 3.95
C GLY A 105 7.78 -3.52 4.15
N ILE A 106 6.89 -4.12 3.36
CA ILE A 106 6.50 -5.52 3.57
C ILE A 106 7.59 -6.45 3.06
N CYS A 107 7.89 -6.38 1.75
CA CYS A 107 8.82 -7.32 1.14
C CYS A 107 10.29 -6.91 1.30
N GLY A 108 10.60 -5.62 1.20
CA GLY A 108 11.97 -5.09 1.22
C GLY A 108 12.67 -5.24 2.56
N LEU A 109 11.98 -4.90 3.67
CA LEU A 109 12.49 -5.09 5.02
C LEU A 109 12.60 -6.57 5.38
N ALA A 110 11.62 -7.40 5.01
CA ALA A 110 11.67 -8.85 5.23
C ALA A 110 12.89 -9.51 4.55
N ARG A 111 13.40 -8.91 3.47
CA ARG A 111 14.60 -9.35 2.75
C ARG A 111 15.89 -8.67 3.23
N PHE A 112 15.86 -7.96 4.36
CA PHE A 112 17.00 -7.24 4.94
C PHE A 112 17.69 -6.24 3.98
N SER A 113 16.92 -5.62 3.09
CA SER A 113 17.46 -4.62 2.16
C SER A 113 17.75 -3.30 2.86
N ARG A 114 19.03 -2.91 2.93
CA ARG A 114 19.46 -1.59 3.46
C ARG A 114 18.76 -0.43 2.75
N ARG A 115 18.64 -0.51 1.42
CA ARG A 115 17.92 0.48 0.61
C ARG A 115 16.46 0.63 1.09
N SER A 116 15.79 -0.49 1.35
CA SER A 116 14.39 -0.48 1.78
C SER A 116 14.25 0.06 3.20
N ALA A 117 15.19 -0.24 4.10
CA ALA A 117 15.21 0.34 5.43
C ALA A 117 15.29 1.87 5.38
N VAL A 118 16.20 2.43 4.57
CA VAL A 118 16.32 3.89 4.40
C VAL A 118 15.03 4.48 3.81
N ALA A 119 14.46 3.84 2.79
CA ALA A 119 13.21 4.30 2.18
C ALA A 119 12.05 4.34 3.19
N VAL A 120 11.89 3.28 4.00
CA VAL A 120 10.83 3.20 5.02
C VAL A 120 11.02 4.26 6.11
N VAL A 121 12.25 4.46 6.60
CA VAL A 121 12.54 5.51 7.59
C VAL A 121 12.18 6.89 7.04
N MET A 122 12.51 7.17 5.77
CA MET A 122 12.12 8.42 5.12
C MET A 122 10.60 8.56 5.00
N PHE A 123 9.90 7.55 4.48
CA PHE A 123 8.44 7.59 4.34
C PHE A 123 7.75 7.81 5.68
N MET A 124 8.15 7.09 6.73
CA MET A 124 7.56 7.23 8.06
C MET A 124 7.88 8.59 8.68
N SER A 125 9.12 9.08 8.56
CA SER A 125 9.51 10.39 9.09
C SER A 125 8.69 11.52 8.45
N PHE A 126 8.55 11.50 7.12
CA PHE A 126 7.76 12.51 6.41
C PHE A 126 6.26 12.35 6.67
N ALA A 127 5.73 11.13 6.78
CA ALA A 127 4.32 10.93 7.14
C ALA A 127 4.01 11.50 8.53
N VAL A 128 4.87 11.21 9.52
CA VAL A 128 4.74 11.78 10.88
C VAL A 128 4.82 13.31 10.84
N LEU A 129 5.81 13.87 10.12
CA LEU A 129 5.96 15.31 9.99
C LEU A 129 4.75 15.96 9.33
N THR A 130 4.26 15.42 8.21
CA THR A 130 3.08 15.96 7.50
C THR A 130 1.84 15.91 8.38
N VAL A 131 1.59 14.80 9.08
CA VAL A 131 0.46 14.70 10.02
C VAL A 131 0.61 15.70 11.16
N PHE A 132 1.83 15.84 11.71
CA PHE A 132 2.09 16.80 12.78
C PHE A 132 1.79 18.23 12.36
N LEU A 133 2.32 18.66 11.22
CA LEU A 133 2.08 19.99 10.66
C LEU A 133 0.58 20.23 10.39
N THR A 134 -0.10 19.27 9.75
CA THR A 134 -1.50 19.44 9.30
C THR A 134 -2.56 19.25 10.38
N ARG A 135 -2.22 18.65 11.52
CA ARG A 135 -3.17 18.41 12.63
C ARG A 135 -2.90 19.23 13.88
N HIS A 136 -1.68 19.73 14.05
CA HIS A 136 -1.28 20.44 15.27
C HIS A 136 -0.77 21.86 15.03
N ILE A 137 -0.44 22.25 13.79
CA ILE A 137 0.09 23.59 13.49
C ILE A 137 -0.87 24.40 12.61
N PHE A 138 -1.40 23.79 11.55
CA PHE A 138 -2.43 24.36 10.67
C PHE A 138 -3.81 23.80 11.02
#